data_AF-A0A7W1HUI0-F1
#
_entry.id   AF-A0A7W1HUI0-F1
#
_cell.length_a   1.000
_cell.length_b   1.000
_cell.length_c   1.000
_cell.angle_alpha   90.00
_cell.angle_beta   90.00
_cell.angle_gamma   90.00
#
_symmetry.space_group_name_H-M   'P 1'
#
loop_
_entity.id
_entity.type
_entity.pdbx_description
1 polymer ?
#
loop_
_entity_poly.entity_id
_entity_poly.type
_entity_poly.pdbx_seq_one_letter_code
_entity_poly.pdbx_strand_id
1 'polypeptide(L)'
;MIITPKEKTNEEVKIAGRYVCPTCQAQTTTSKVEIGWVSCPMIGGENICVGCCIDFQVVANSESFENHPDFAEFLEVANKYRKLPSKLRIICLNHQIELCENFLKDKGPKYISNKKVEEFLTYLLNLRLEIMSD
;
A
#
# COMPACT_ATOMS: atom_id res chain seq x y z
N MET A 1 5.86 -31.72 9.85
CA MET A 1 4.98 -30.74 10.55
C MET A 1 5.01 -29.46 9.74
N ILE A 2 3.86 -29.01 9.22
CA ILE A 2 3.75 -27.73 8.53
C ILE A 2 3.45 -26.70 9.62
N ILE A 3 4.41 -25.83 9.92
CA ILE A 3 4.22 -24.72 10.86
C ILE A 3 3.56 -23.60 10.07
N THR A 4 2.24 -23.48 10.17
CA THR A 4 1.50 -22.35 9.60
C THR A 4 1.86 -21.10 10.42
N PRO A 5 2.32 -20.00 9.80
CA PRO A 5 2.55 -18.76 10.53
C PRO A 5 1.23 -18.27 11.13
N LYS A 6 1.18 -18.10 12.45
CA LYS A 6 0.02 -17.49 13.10
C LYS A 6 -0.08 -16.03 12.65
N GLU A 7 -1.24 -15.65 12.11
CA GLU A 7 -1.62 -14.25 11.96
C GLU A 7 -1.61 -13.60 13.35
N LYS A 8 -0.75 -12.61 13.54
CA LYS A 8 -0.71 -11.82 14.76
C LYS A 8 -1.74 -10.71 14.65
N THR A 9 -2.58 -10.57 15.68
CA THR A 9 -3.54 -9.47 15.78
C THR A 9 -2.81 -8.16 16.14
N ASN A 10 -3.39 -7.03 15.74
CA ASN A 10 -2.83 -5.68 15.92
C ASN A 10 -2.48 -5.32 17.38
N GLU A 11 -3.01 -6.03 18.37
CA GLU A 11 -2.73 -5.80 19.79
C GLU A 11 -1.40 -6.40 20.26
N GLU A 12 -0.88 -7.45 19.61
CA GLU A 12 0.42 -8.07 19.95
C GLU A 12 1.64 -7.26 19.47
N VAL A 13 1.42 -6.17 18.73
CA VAL A 13 2.47 -5.30 18.16
C VAL A 13 2.93 -4.22 19.15
N LYS A 14 2.42 -4.21 20.38
CA LYS A 14 2.91 -3.31 21.43
C LYS A 14 4.06 -3.97 22.20
N ILE A 15 5.30 -3.77 21.74
CA ILE A 15 6.53 -3.47 22.52
C ILE A 15 7.79 -3.59 21.61
N ALA A 16 8.45 -2.46 21.40
CA ALA A 16 9.89 -2.26 21.15
C ALA A 16 10.58 -2.96 19.95
N GLY A 17 10.15 -2.68 18.72
CA GLY A 17 11.01 -2.81 17.54
C GLY A 17 11.18 -1.44 16.89
N ARG A 18 12.41 -0.94 16.72
CA ARG A 18 12.65 0.13 15.75
C ARG A 18 12.60 -0.52 14.37
N TYR A 19 11.48 -0.38 13.67
CA TYR A 19 11.39 -0.85 12.28
C TYR A 19 12.04 0.18 11.37
N VAL A 20 12.81 -0.30 10.40
CA VAL A 20 13.44 0.53 9.38
C VAL A 20 12.82 0.16 8.06
N CYS A 21 12.32 1.14 7.33
CA CYS A 21 11.72 0.92 6.03
C CYS A 21 12.85 0.45 5.10
N PRO A 22 12.80 -0.78 4.55
CA PRO A 22 13.88 -1.29 3.70
C PRO A 22 14.14 -0.40 2.47
N THR A 23 13.15 0.40 2.06
CA THR A 23 13.23 1.27 0.89
C THR A 23 13.87 2.62 1.18
N CYS A 24 13.31 3.38 2.12
CA CYS A 24 13.75 4.76 2.37
C CYS A 24 14.54 4.92 3.68
N GLN A 25 14.77 3.82 4.41
CA GLN A 25 15.46 3.81 5.69
C GLN A 25 14.77 4.64 6.80
N ALA A 26 13.53 5.10 6.57
CA ALA A 26 12.73 5.76 7.59
C ALA A 26 12.49 4.81 8.77
N GLN A 27 12.68 5.31 9.99
CA GLN A 27 12.58 4.48 11.20
C GLN A 27 11.31 4.83 11.98
N THR A 28 10.67 3.84 12.61
CA THR A 28 9.64 4.13 13.62
C THR A 28 10.26 5.03 14.69
N THR A 29 9.75 6.24 14.83
CA THR A 29 10.19 7.14 15.90
C THR A 29 9.36 6.87 17.17
N THR A 30 9.95 7.05 18.35
CA THR A 30 9.21 7.11 19.62
C THR A 30 8.41 8.41 19.77
N SER A 31 8.53 9.33 18.83
CA SER A 31 7.89 10.64 18.81
C SER A 31 6.62 10.66 17.93
N LYS A 32 5.73 11.63 18.22
CA LYS A 32 4.36 11.84 17.70
C LYS A 32 4.14 11.83 16.16
N VAL A 33 5.18 11.64 15.34
CA VAL A 33 5.01 11.48 13.89
C VAL A 33 4.95 9.99 13.62
N GLU A 34 3.72 9.47 13.66
CA GLU A 34 3.40 8.11 13.32
C GLU A 34 3.61 7.94 11.80
N ILE A 35 4.82 7.54 11.42
CA ILE A 35 5.11 7.04 10.08
C ILE A 35 4.24 5.78 9.98
N GLY A 36 3.08 5.86 9.32
CA GLY A 36 2.19 4.70 9.18
C GLY A 36 2.96 3.54 8.55
N TRP A 37 2.74 2.32 9.04
CA TRP A 37 3.37 1.10 8.53
C TRP A 37 2.33 0.17 7.95
N VAL A 38 2.61 -0.38 6.77
CA VAL A 38 1.67 -1.19 6.01
C VAL A 38 2.39 -2.35 5.33
N SER A 39 1.69 -3.47 5.20
CA SER A 39 2.15 -4.62 4.45
C SER A 39 1.90 -4.38 2.96
N CYS A 40 2.95 -4.10 2.18
CA CYS A 40 2.79 -3.66 0.80
C CYS A 40 2.79 -4.83 -0.20
N PRO A 41 1.74 -4.99 -1.04
CA PRO A 41 1.67 -6.03 -2.07
C PRO A 41 2.85 -6.03 -3.07
N MET A 42 3.40 -4.85 -3.39
CA MET A 42 4.47 -4.71 -4.38
C MET A 42 5.81 -5.32 -3.93
N ILE A 43 5.99 -5.51 -2.64
CA ILE A 43 7.19 -6.09 -2.05
C ILE A 43 6.90 -7.41 -1.32
N GLY A 44 5.83 -8.11 -1.72
CA GLY A 44 5.51 -9.44 -1.17
C GLY A 44 4.93 -9.40 0.23
N GLY A 45 4.34 -8.28 0.64
CA GLY A 45 3.73 -8.13 1.96
C GLY A 45 4.70 -7.74 3.06
N GLU A 46 5.94 -7.35 2.73
CA GLU A 46 6.85 -6.75 3.70
C GLU A 46 6.29 -5.43 4.25
N ASN A 47 6.62 -5.13 5.51
CA ASN A 47 6.20 -3.90 6.17
C ASN A 47 7.10 -2.73 5.74
N ILE A 48 6.50 -1.73 5.09
CA ILE A 48 7.16 -0.46 4.74
C ILE A 48 6.37 0.72 5.26
N CYS A 49 6.97 1.90 5.21
CA CYS A 49 6.23 3.12 5.50
C CYS A 49 5.17 3.39 4.42
N VAL A 50 4.05 4.01 4.82
CA VAL A 50 2.94 4.33 3.90
C VAL A 50 3.40 5.15 2.70
N GLY A 51 4.34 6.09 2.89
CA GLY A 51 4.88 6.90 1.79
C GLY A 51 5.46 6.03 0.67
N CYS A 52 6.42 5.17 0.99
CA CYS A 52 6.98 4.24 0.02
C CYS A 52 5.92 3.28 -0.54
N CYS A 53 4.94 2.89 0.26
CA CYS A 53 3.87 2.02 -0.20
C CYS A 53 3.02 2.68 -1.30
N ILE A 54 2.70 3.95 -1.15
CA ILE A 54 1.99 4.73 -2.17
C ILE A 54 2.87 4.89 -3.41
N ASP A 55 4.14 5.26 -3.23
CA ASP A 55 5.09 5.45 -4.34
C ASP A 55 5.23 4.19 -5.19
N PHE A 56 5.44 3.01 -4.56
CA PHE A 56 5.54 1.75 -5.30
C PHE A 56 4.25 1.34 -6.01
N GLN A 57 3.09 1.79 -5.51
CA GLN A 57 1.79 1.43 -6.07
C GLN A 57 1.26 2.47 -7.06
N VAL A 58 2.00 3.55 -7.32
CA VAL A 58 1.57 4.62 -8.23
C VAL A 58 1.25 4.08 -9.63
N VAL A 59 2.02 3.11 -10.11
CA VAL A 59 1.78 2.46 -11.41
C VAL A 59 0.36 1.92 -11.50
N ALA A 60 -0.16 1.34 -10.42
CA ALA A 60 -1.48 0.71 -10.41
C ALA A 60 -2.63 1.72 -10.58
N ASN A 61 -2.42 2.97 -10.17
CA ASN A 61 -3.39 4.05 -10.32
C ASN A 61 -3.21 4.86 -11.61
N SER A 62 -2.19 4.57 -12.44
CA SER A 62 -2.01 5.28 -13.71
C SER A 62 -3.12 4.94 -14.72
N GLU A 63 -3.68 5.97 -15.38
CA GLU A 63 -4.58 5.82 -16.53
C GLU A 63 -3.87 5.14 -17.71
N SER A 64 -2.58 5.45 -17.89
CA SER A 64 -1.72 4.89 -18.93
C SER A 64 -0.91 3.71 -18.40
N PHE A 65 -1.57 2.76 -17.73
CA PHE A 65 -0.92 1.66 -16.98
C PHE A 65 0.21 0.97 -17.73
N GLU A 66 -0.02 0.52 -18.96
CA GLU A 66 0.98 -0.21 -19.76
C GLU A 66 2.10 0.68 -20.31
N ASN A 67 1.88 2.00 -20.33
CA ASN A 67 2.86 2.99 -20.80
C ASN A 67 3.53 3.74 -19.64
N HIS A 68 3.25 3.37 -18.38
CA HIS A 68 3.86 4.01 -17.22
C HIS A 68 5.36 3.70 -17.21
N PRO A 69 6.24 4.68 -16.86
CA PRO A 69 7.70 4.46 -16.83
C PRO A 69 8.11 3.22 -16.02
N ASP A 70 7.45 3.01 -14.88
CA ASP A 70 7.74 1.91 -13.96
C ASP A 70 6.90 0.63 -14.24
N PHE A 71 6.26 0.51 -15.42
CA PHE A 71 5.46 -0.67 -15.75
C PHE A 71 6.30 -1.94 -15.83
N ALA A 72 7.57 -1.84 -16.27
CA ALA A 72 8.49 -2.97 -16.33
C ALA A 72 8.75 -3.56 -14.94
N GLU A 73 9.07 -2.73 -13.94
CA GLU A 73 9.23 -3.17 -12.55
C GLU A 73 7.94 -3.78 -12.01
N PHE A 74 6.78 -3.21 -12.37
CA PHE A 74 5.48 -3.77 -11.98
C PHE A 74 5.26 -5.18 -12.55
N LEU A 75 5.64 -5.43 -13.81
CA LEU A 75 5.58 -6.75 -14.43
C LEU A 75 6.52 -7.75 -13.75
N GLU A 76 7.73 -7.34 -13.39
CA GLU A 76 8.68 -8.18 -12.66
C GLU A 76 8.09 -8.65 -11.32
N VAL A 77 7.46 -7.75 -10.58
CA VAL A 77 6.75 -8.06 -9.33
C VAL A 77 5.59 -9.01 -9.57
N ALA A 78 4.76 -8.76 -10.58
CA ALA A 78 3.64 -9.64 -10.94
C ALA A 78 4.13 -11.05 -11.25
N ASN A 79 5.18 -11.18 -12.05
CA ASN A 79 5.81 -12.45 -12.40
C ASN A 79 6.42 -13.17 -11.19
N LYS A 80 7.17 -12.44 -10.34
CA LYS A 80 7.76 -12.97 -9.11
C LYS A 80 6.71 -13.63 -8.22
N TYR A 81 5.53 -13.02 -8.10
CA TYR A 81 4.42 -13.53 -7.29
C TYR A 81 3.40 -14.37 -8.07
N ARG A 82 3.70 -14.75 -9.32
CA ARG A 82 2.84 -15.57 -10.19
C ARG A 82 1.42 -15.01 -10.31
N LYS A 83 1.32 -13.69 -10.53
CA LYS A 83 0.06 -12.97 -10.74
C LYS A 83 0.03 -12.41 -12.15
N LEU A 84 -1.17 -12.34 -12.72
CA LEU A 84 -1.41 -11.51 -13.90
C LEU A 84 -1.22 -10.03 -13.50
N PRO A 85 -0.64 -9.17 -14.37
CA PRO A 85 -0.47 -7.75 -14.09
C PRO A 85 -1.79 -7.06 -13.72
N SER A 86 -2.88 -7.37 -14.42
CA SER A 86 -4.22 -6.87 -14.11
C SER A 86 -4.68 -7.24 -12.70
N LYS A 87 -4.41 -8.48 -12.26
CA LYS A 87 -4.75 -8.94 -10.91
C LYS A 87 -3.91 -8.23 -9.84
N LEU A 88 -2.62 -8.03 -10.10
CA LEU A 88 -1.78 -7.26 -9.18
C LEU A 88 -2.24 -5.80 -9.10
N ARG A 89 -2.63 -5.20 -10.23
CA ARG A 89 -3.17 -3.83 -10.29
C ARG A 89 -4.38 -3.67 -9.40
N ILE A 90 -5.35 -4.58 -9.48
CA ILE A 90 -6.53 -4.58 -8.61
C ILE A 90 -6.16 -4.76 -7.13
N ILE A 91 -5.20 -5.62 -6.81
CA ILE A 91 -4.72 -5.81 -5.42
C ILE A 91 -4.13 -4.49 -4.88
N CYS A 92 -3.28 -3.82 -5.65
CA CYS A 92 -2.70 -2.54 -5.25
C CYS A 92 -3.75 -1.43 -5.13
N LEU A 93 -4.74 -1.38 -6.03
CA LEU A 93 -5.84 -0.41 -5.94
C LEU A 93 -6.68 -0.63 -4.68
N ASN A 94 -7.05 -1.87 -4.38
CA ASN A 94 -7.80 -2.21 -3.17
C ASN A 94 -7.01 -1.87 -1.89
N HIS A 95 -5.70 -2.12 -1.89
CA HIS A 95 -4.84 -1.75 -0.78
C HIS A 95 -4.81 -0.22 -0.59
N GLN A 96 -4.64 0.57 -1.66
CA GLN A 96 -4.68 2.04 -1.57
C GLN A 96 -6.04 2.57 -1.06
N ILE A 97 -7.14 1.95 -1.48
CA ILE A 97 -8.50 2.27 -1.00
C ILE A 97 -8.59 2.02 0.51
N GLU A 98 -8.14 0.87 1.00
CA GLU A 98 -8.12 0.54 2.43
C GLU A 98 -7.30 1.56 3.24
N LEU A 99 -6.14 1.98 2.73
CA LEU A 99 -5.33 3.02 3.36
C LEU A 99 -6.08 4.35 3.48
N CYS A 100 -6.78 4.77 2.42
CA CYS A 100 -7.56 6.00 2.44
C CYS A 100 -8.73 5.91 3.44
N GLU A 101 -9.45 4.78 3.46
CA GLU A 101 -10.53 4.55 4.42
C GLU A 101 -10.03 4.59 5.87
N ASN A 102 -8.90 3.95 6.15
CA ASN A 102 -8.28 3.96 7.48
C ASN A 102 -7.83 5.38 7.86
N PHE A 103 -7.25 6.14 6.93
CA PHE A 103 -6.90 7.53 7.18
C PHE A 103 -8.09 8.42 7.51
N LEU A 104 -9.25 8.19 6.88
CA LEU A 104 -10.47 8.94 7.18
C LEU A 104 -11.08 8.54 8.54
N LYS A 105 -11.02 7.26 8.90
CA LYS A 105 -11.53 6.74 10.20
C LYS A 105 -10.67 7.19 11.38
N ASP A 106 -9.35 7.03 11.28
CA ASP A 106 -8.42 7.21 12.40
C ASP A 106 -7.90 8.65 12.53
N LYS A 107 -8.41 9.60 11.72
CA LYS A 107 -7.85 10.95 11.56
C LYS A 107 -6.36 10.86 11.31
N GLY A 108 -6.02 10.35 10.12
CA GLY A 108 -4.67 10.08 9.63
C GLY A 108 -3.65 11.22 9.81
N PRO A 109 -2.48 11.14 9.16
CA PRO A 109 -1.41 12.10 9.38
C PRO A 109 -1.91 13.55 9.31
N LYS A 110 -1.71 14.32 10.40
CA LYS A 110 -2.26 15.68 10.60
C LYS A 110 -1.88 16.70 9.52
N TYR A 111 -0.99 16.34 8.61
CA TYR A 111 -0.50 17.18 7.52
C TYR A 111 -1.21 16.93 6.18
N ILE A 112 -2.12 15.94 6.08
CA ILE A 112 -2.97 15.71 4.91
C ILE A 112 -4.41 16.05 5.29
N SER A 113 -5.11 16.85 4.47
CA SER A 113 -6.52 17.16 4.72
C SER A 113 -7.42 15.99 4.33
N ASN A 114 -8.43 15.70 5.15
CA ASN A 114 -9.43 14.67 4.85
C ASN A 114 -10.05 14.84 3.45
N LYS A 115 -10.31 16.08 3.03
CA LYS A 115 -10.83 16.39 1.69
C LYS A 115 -9.95 15.81 0.57
N LYS A 116 -8.62 15.94 0.67
CA LYS A 116 -7.70 15.39 -0.34
C LYS A 116 -7.73 13.86 -0.34
N VAL A 117 -7.88 13.24 0.83
CA VAL A 117 -8.01 11.79 0.96
C VAL A 117 -9.34 11.31 0.37
N GLU A 118 -10.44 12.03 0.58
CA GLU A 118 -11.76 11.73 0.00
C GLU A 118 -11.76 11.85 -1.53
N GLU A 119 -11.16 12.92 -2.06
CA GLU A 119 -10.98 13.11 -3.51
C GLU A 119 -10.18 11.96 -4.13
N PHE A 120 -9.07 11.58 -3.51
CA PHE A 120 -8.25 10.47 -3.99
C PHE A 120 -8.94 9.11 -3.84
N LEU A 121 -9.64 8.87 -2.74
CA LEU A 121 -10.45 7.65 -2.55
C LEU A 121 -11.52 7.52 -3.65
N THR A 122 -12.22 8.61 -3.95
CA THR A 122 -13.25 8.64 -5.01
C THR A 122 -12.63 8.29 -6.37
N TYR A 123 -11.47 8.86 -6.68
CA TYR A 123 -10.71 8.54 -7.89
C TYR A 123 -10.35 7.05 -7.99
N LEU A 124 -9.78 6.49 -6.93
CA LEU A 124 -9.38 5.07 -6.88
C LEU A 124 -10.59 4.12 -7.04
N LEU A 125 -11.72 4.46 -6.43
CA LEU A 125 -12.95 3.66 -6.55
C LEU A 125 -13.48 3.64 -7.99
N ASN A 126 -13.49 4.79 -8.67
CA ASN A 126 -13.92 4.88 -10.08
C ASN A 126 -12.97 4.10 -10.99
N LEU A 127 -11.66 4.30 -10.85
CA LEU A 127 -10.66 3.59 -11.65
C LEU A 127 -10.76 2.07 -11.47
N ARG A 128 -11.01 1.59 -10.25
CA ARG A 128 -11.22 0.16 -10.01
C ARG A 128 -12.46 -0.38 -10.76
N LEU A 129 -13.56 0.37 -10.76
CA LEU A 129 -14.79 -0.03 -11.45
C LEU A 129 -14.58 -0.10 -12.96
N GLU A 130 -13.85 0.85 -13.54
CA GLU A 130 -13.49 0.86 -14.97
C GLU A 130 -12.69 -0.40 -15.32
N ILE A 131 -11.61 -0.67 -14.60
CA ILE A 131 -10.73 -1.85 -14.87
C ILE A 131 -11.48 -3.18 -14.69
N MET A 132 -12.46 -3.25 -13.79
CA MET A 132 -13.26 -4.47 -13.57
C MET A 132 -14.38 -4.66 -14.60
N SER A 133 -14.69 -3.63 -15.39
CA SER A 133 -15.73 -3.68 -16.42
C SER A 133 -15.17 -4.07 -17.81
N ASP A 134 -13.85 -4.02 -17.97
CA ASP A 134 -13.09 -4.46 -19.14
C ASP A 134 -12.70 -5.95 -19.07
#